data_AF-A0A2P6G679-F1
#
_entry.id   AF-A0A2P6G679-F1
#
_cell.length_a   1.000
_cell.length_b   1.000
_cell.length_c   1.000
_cell.angle_alpha   90.00
_cell.angle_beta   90.00
_cell.angle_gamma   90.00
#
_symmetry.space_group_name_H-M   'P 1'
#
loop_
_entity.id
_entity.type
_entity.pdbx_description
1 polymer ?
#
loop_
_entity_poly.entity_id
_entity_poly.type
_entity_poly.pdbx_seq_one_letter_code
_entity_poly.pdbx_strand_id
1 'polypeptide(L)'
;MGKPNDPKYQKKVIRAAFNLLEAKSGPVLEDFSDVIPVKHGRMGYALPVDLVTKVSEIGDVDQLLEEVEAEVSSLHSAYVSGKAFRGRTTVGASEMPIKELPNFIAAFVKGQKPNSPRKGVTAIPQLKLVVEDLNAYYTEARMYEDNIDDFEILGKWFWEESKAGKLILALEAVSLESEDKVLRQIVEMSLITPRFWSEGPLPGTSASGW
;
A
#
# COMPACT_ATOMS: atom_id res chain seq x y z
N MET A 1 18.08 6.11 2.30
CA MET A 1 19.24 5.55 3.04
C MET A 1 19.98 4.43 2.29
N GLY A 2 19.51 3.98 1.12
CA GLY A 2 20.21 2.95 0.34
C GLY A 2 19.76 1.52 0.65
N LYS A 3 20.66 0.54 0.45
CA LYS A 3 20.38 -0.89 0.58
C LYS A 3 19.82 -1.26 1.98
N PRO A 4 18.71 -2.01 2.07
CA PRO A 4 18.20 -2.52 3.34
C PRO A 4 19.25 -3.35 4.07
N ASN A 5 19.22 -3.32 5.41
CA ASN A 5 20.12 -4.10 6.28
C ASN A 5 21.63 -3.93 6.03
N ASP A 6 22.06 -2.81 5.45
CA ASP A 6 23.47 -2.43 5.34
C ASP A 6 23.78 -1.18 6.19
N PRO A 7 24.06 -1.34 7.50
CA PRO A 7 24.35 -0.21 8.38
C PRO A 7 25.58 0.58 7.96
N LYS A 8 26.55 -0.05 7.27
CA LYS A 8 27.76 0.64 6.82
C LYS A 8 27.41 1.60 5.70
N TYR A 9 26.67 1.13 4.70
CA TYR A 9 26.21 1.96 3.58
C TYR A 9 25.25 3.06 4.05
N GLN A 10 24.27 2.72 4.89
CA GLN A 10 23.31 3.70 5.43
C GLN A 10 24.01 4.82 6.21
N LYS A 11 25.00 4.47 7.05
CA LYS A 11 25.82 5.48 7.75
C LYS A 11 26.68 6.31 6.80
N LYS A 12 27.14 5.75 5.68
CA LYS A 12 27.86 6.51 4.63
C LYS A 12 26.94 7.59 4.03
N VAL A 13 25.70 7.24 3.68
CA VAL A 13 24.69 8.18 3.15
C VAL A 13 24.38 9.28 4.18
N ILE A 14 24.14 8.92 5.44
CA ILE A 14 23.83 9.88 6.51
C ILE A 14 24.99 10.88 6.71
N ARG A 15 26.22 10.39 6.74
CA ARG A 15 27.40 11.26 6.89
C ARG A 15 27.55 12.21 5.71
N ALA A 16 27.34 11.75 4.48
CA ALA A 16 27.38 12.63 3.32
C ALA A 16 26.32 13.75 3.42
N ALA A 17 25.10 13.43 3.84
CA ALA A 17 24.06 14.43 4.07
C ALA A 17 24.44 15.42 5.18
N PHE A 18 25.06 14.97 6.27
CA PHE A 18 25.50 15.85 7.35
C PHE A 18 26.67 16.75 6.97
N ASN A 19 27.57 16.29 6.08
CA ASN A 19 28.65 17.13 5.58
C ASN A 19 28.14 18.36 4.81
N LEU A 20 26.94 18.31 4.23
CA LEU A 20 26.31 19.47 3.58
C LEU A 20 26.03 20.62 4.56
N LEU A 21 25.85 20.32 5.85
CA LEU A 21 25.63 21.33 6.89
C LEU A 21 26.91 22.12 7.22
N GLU A 22 28.08 21.63 6.82
CA GLU A 22 29.37 22.31 7.02
C GLU A 22 29.68 23.32 5.90
N ALA A 23 28.80 23.44 4.90
CA ALA A 23 28.99 24.37 3.80
C ALA A 23 29.01 25.82 4.28
N LYS A 24 30.03 26.57 3.83
CA LYS A 24 30.25 27.96 4.26
C LYS A 24 29.23 28.96 3.69
N SER A 25 28.46 28.58 2.67
CA SER A 25 27.53 29.48 1.99
C SER A 25 26.43 28.76 1.24
N GLY A 26 25.22 29.31 1.31
CA GLY A 26 24.06 28.97 0.48
C GLY A 26 23.41 27.62 0.82
N PRO A 27 22.21 27.36 0.29
CA PRO A 27 21.68 26.00 0.22
C PRO A 27 22.60 25.18 -0.71
N VAL A 28 23.14 24.08 -0.19
CA VAL A 28 23.98 23.15 -0.98
C VAL A 28 23.17 21.90 -1.33
N LEU A 29 23.13 21.60 -2.62
CA LEU A 29 22.64 20.36 -3.20
C LEU A 29 23.83 19.64 -3.81
N GLU A 30 24.09 18.41 -3.36
CA GLU A 30 25.17 17.57 -3.87
C GLU A 30 24.62 16.16 -4.11
N ASP A 31 24.96 15.59 -5.26
CA ASP A 31 24.61 14.21 -5.58
C ASP A 31 25.48 13.24 -4.79
N PHE A 32 24.86 12.23 -4.19
CA PHE A 32 25.61 11.15 -3.56
C PHE A 32 26.32 10.31 -4.64
N SER A 33 27.62 10.09 -4.47
CA SER A 33 28.49 9.47 -5.49
C SER A 33 28.05 8.07 -5.94
N ASP A 34 27.35 7.34 -5.08
CA ASP A 34 26.94 5.98 -5.36
C ASP A 34 25.55 5.98 -6.01
N VAL A 35 25.47 5.47 -7.24
CA VAL A 35 24.21 5.20 -7.91
C VAL A 35 23.80 3.77 -7.60
N ILE A 36 22.62 3.58 -6.99
CA ILE A 36 22.03 2.25 -6.85
C ILE A 36 21.32 1.96 -8.18
N PRO A 37 21.77 0.95 -8.96
CA PRO A 37 21.17 0.65 -10.24
C PRO A 37 19.72 0.21 -10.03
N VAL A 38 18.78 0.95 -10.62
CA VAL A 38 17.37 0.54 -10.68
C VAL A 38 17.28 -0.54 -11.76
N LYS A 39 16.82 -1.73 -11.40
CA LYS A 39 16.75 -2.88 -12.30
C LYS A 39 15.55 -2.70 -13.23
N HIS A 40 15.73 -1.92 -14.31
CA HIS A 40 14.71 -1.45 -15.25
C HIS A 40 13.80 -0.35 -14.68
N GLY A 41 14.11 0.90 -15.02
CA GLY A 41 13.16 2.02 -15.16
C GLY A 41 12.03 2.20 -14.14
N ARG A 42 12.21 3.21 -13.28
CA ARG A 42 11.29 3.69 -12.20
C ARG A 42 11.06 2.65 -11.10
N MET A 43 11.18 3.10 -9.85
CA MET A 43 10.69 2.34 -8.69
C MET A 43 9.25 1.92 -8.98
N GLY A 44 9.01 0.63 -9.19
CA GLY A 44 7.72 0.07 -9.62
C GLY A 44 6.64 0.11 -8.54
N TYR A 45 6.41 1.28 -7.92
CA TYR A 45 5.35 1.46 -6.94
C TYR A 45 3.97 1.60 -7.59
N ALA A 46 3.88 1.97 -8.86
CA ALA A 46 2.58 2.02 -9.53
C ALA A 46 2.12 0.65 -10.00
N LEU A 47 0.83 0.40 -9.81
CA LEU A 47 0.16 -0.73 -10.43
C LEU A 47 0.22 -0.64 -11.95
N PRO A 48 0.40 -1.77 -12.65
CA PRO A 48 0.28 -1.84 -14.10
C PRO A 48 -1.05 -1.27 -14.60
N VAL A 49 -1.04 -0.62 -15.77
CA VAL A 49 -2.24 0.02 -16.36
C VAL A 49 -3.30 -1.02 -16.75
N ASP A 50 -2.88 -2.24 -17.02
CA ASP A 50 -3.71 -3.41 -17.33
C ASP A 50 -4.26 -4.11 -16.09
N LEU A 51 -3.67 -3.87 -14.91
CA LEU A 51 -4.18 -4.40 -13.63
C LEU A 51 -5.37 -3.55 -13.15
N VAL A 52 -6.47 -3.54 -13.89
CA VAL A 52 -7.72 -2.85 -13.56
C VAL A 52 -8.84 -3.87 -13.48
N THR A 53 -9.56 -3.89 -12.36
CA THR A 53 -10.74 -4.74 -12.16
C THR A 53 -12.00 -3.98 -12.57
N LYS A 54 -12.93 -4.66 -13.24
CA LYS A 54 -14.28 -4.15 -13.51
C LYS A 54 -15.28 -4.72 -12.52
N VAL A 55 -16.39 -4.01 -12.27
CA VAL A 55 -17.44 -4.50 -11.36
C VAL A 55 -17.99 -5.86 -11.80
N SER A 56 -18.09 -6.10 -13.12
CA SER A 56 -18.51 -7.40 -13.67
C SER A 56 -17.57 -8.56 -13.38
N GLU A 57 -16.34 -8.30 -12.93
CA GLU A 57 -15.28 -9.30 -12.72
C GLU A 57 -15.09 -9.64 -11.23
N ILE A 58 -15.71 -8.90 -10.30
CA ILE A 58 -15.53 -9.08 -8.85
C ILE A 58 -16.03 -10.45 -8.37
N GLY A 59 -17.10 -10.98 -8.98
CA GLY A 59 -17.73 -12.22 -8.54
C GLY A 59 -18.42 -12.06 -7.18
N ASP A 60 -18.40 -13.13 -6.37
CA ASP A 60 -18.99 -13.13 -5.03
C ASP A 60 -18.02 -12.53 -3.99
N VAL A 61 -18.43 -11.39 -3.41
CA VAL A 61 -17.63 -10.66 -2.42
C VAL A 61 -17.53 -11.42 -1.09
N ASP A 62 -18.56 -12.19 -0.70
CA ASP A 62 -18.53 -13.00 0.51
C ASP A 62 -17.52 -14.15 0.38
N GLN A 63 -17.52 -14.83 -0.77
CA GLN A 63 -16.50 -15.84 -1.07
C GLN A 63 -15.09 -15.24 -1.08
N LEU A 64 -14.90 -14.09 -1.73
CA LEU A 64 -13.59 -13.42 -1.76
C LEU A 64 -13.13 -13.04 -0.34
N LEU A 65 -14.04 -12.55 0.51
CA LEU A 65 -13.74 -12.23 1.90
C LEU A 65 -13.28 -13.46 2.68
N GLU A 66 -13.97 -14.60 2.56
CA GLU A 66 -13.56 -15.86 3.19
C GLU A 66 -12.15 -16.30 2.75
N GLU A 67 -11.83 -16.16 1.46
CA GLU A 67 -10.50 -16.45 0.93
C GLU A 67 -9.42 -15.54 1.53
N VAL A 68 -9.71 -14.24 1.69
CA VAL A 68 -8.80 -13.27 2.33
C VAL A 68 -8.61 -13.58 3.81
N GLU A 69 -9.66 -13.96 4.52
CA GLU A 69 -9.56 -14.36 5.94
C GLU A 69 -8.70 -15.62 6.11
N ALA A 70 -8.78 -16.56 5.16
CA ALA A 70 -7.92 -17.74 5.12
C ALA A 70 -6.45 -17.36 4.87
N GLU A 71 -6.16 -16.45 3.92
CA GLU A 71 -4.81 -15.92 3.69
C GLU A 71 -4.27 -15.16 4.91
N VAL A 72 -5.08 -14.32 5.55
CA VAL A 72 -4.68 -13.61 6.78
C VAL A 72 -4.29 -14.61 7.87
N SER A 73 -5.07 -15.67 8.02
CA SER A 73 -4.82 -16.72 9.01
C SER A 73 -3.56 -17.52 8.71
N SER A 74 -3.30 -17.86 7.44
CA SER A 74 -2.11 -18.63 7.04
C SER A 74 -0.81 -17.85 7.26
N LEU A 75 -0.82 -16.54 7.02
CA LEU A 75 0.35 -15.66 7.17
C LEU A 75 0.68 -15.30 8.64
N HIS A 76 -0.20 -15.64 9.59
CA HIS A 76 -0.07 -15.18 10.99
C HIS A 76 1.24 -15.59 11.66
N SER A 77 1.65 -16.85 11.49
CA SER A 77 2.89 -17.36 12.11
C SER A 77 4.14 -16.64 11.55
N ALA A 78 4.17 -16.43 10.24
CA ALA A 78 5.24 -15.70 9.56
C ALA A 78 5.30 -14.23 9.99
N TYR A 79 4.15 -13.57 10.09
CA TYR A 79 4.06 -12.19 10.58
C TYR A 79 4.58 -12.06 12.02
N VAL A 80 4.12 -12.91 12.94
CA VAL A 80 4.54 -12.86 14.35
C VAL A 80 6.05 -13.08 14.48
N SER A 81 6.58 -14.08 13.76
CA SER A 81 8.02 -14.39 13.75
C SER A 81 8.83 -13.25 13.14
N GLY A 82 8.37 -12.69 12.02
CA GLY A 82 9.01 -11.55 11.36
C GLY A 82 9.01 -10.28 12.22
N LYS A 83 7.91 -10.01 12.92
CA LYS A 83 7.81 -8.90 13.87
C LYS A 83 8.79 -9.07 15.04
N ALA A 84 8.89 -10.28 15.60
CA ALA A 84 9.85 -10.58 16.66
C ALA A 84 11.29 -10.44 16.19
N PHE A 85 11.60 -10.92 14.98
CA PHE A 85 12.93 -10.81 14.36
C PHE A 85 13.34 -9.36 14.11
N ARG A 86 12.44 -8.53 13.56
CA ARG A 86 12.71 -7.11 13.25
C ARG A 86 12.65 -6.20 14.47
N GLY A 87 11.95 -6.60 15.54
CA GLY A 87 11.68 -5.78 16.72
C GLY A 87 10.74 -4.59 16.49
N ARG A 88 10.14 -4.48 15.29
CA ARG A 88 9.23 -3.42 14.88
C ARG A 88 8.25 -3.91 13.82
N THR A 89 7.15 -3.18 13.66
CA THR A 89 6.17 -3.37 12.58
C THR A 89 5.60 -2.03 12.14
N THR A 90 5.11 -1.99 10.91
CA THR A 90 4.34 -0.89 10.31
C THR A 90 2.83 -1.12 10.41
N VAL A 91 2.39 -2.31 10.83
CA VAL A 91 0.98 -2.62 11.09
C VAL A 91 0.51 -1.98 12.40
N GLY A 92 -0.68 -1.37 12.36
CA GLY A 92 -1.41 -0.84 13.50
C GLY A 92 -1.83 0.62 13.34
N ALA A 93 -1.63 1.23 12.17
CA ALA A 93 -1.99 2.61 11.91
C ALA A 93 -3.51 2.85 11.99
N SER A 94 -4.30 1.83 11.63
CA SER A 94 -5.77 1.85 11.71
C SER A 94 -6.30 1.70 13.14
N GLU A 95 -5.47 1.26 14.10
CA GLU A 95 -5.88 0.84 15.44
C GLU A 95 -6.94 -0.29 15.45
N MET A 96 -7.11 -1.02 14.33
CA MET A 96 -8.03 -2.14 14.22
C MET A 96 -7.31 -3.49 14.35
N PRO A 97 -7.99 -4.52 14.91
CA PRO A 97 -7.46 -5.87 14.89
C PRO A 97 -7.26 -6.37 13.45
N ILE A 98 -6.13 -7.05 13.18
CA ILE A 98 -5.78 -7.57 11.84
C ILE A 98 -6.91 -8.41 11.23
N LYS A 99 -7.57 -9.24 12.04
CA LYS A 99 -8.70 -10.10 11.63
C LYS A 99 -9.93 -9.33 11.15
N GLU A 100 -10.07 -8.05 11.52
CA GLU A 100 -11.22 -7.21 11.19
C GLU A 100 -10.96 -6.34 9.94
N LEU A 101 -9.70 -6.23 9.49
CA LEU A 101 -9.34 -5.43 8.32
C LEU A 101 -10.05 -5.91 7.04
N PRO A 102 -10.09 -7.21 6.70
CA PRO A 102 -10.78 -7.68 5.49
C PRO A 102 -12.27 -7.34 5.50
N ASN A 103 -12.93 -7.55 6.64
CA ASN A 103 -14.35 -7.25 6.83
C ASN A 103 -14.65 -5.76 6.63
N PHE A 104 -13.80 -4.88 7.16
CA PHE A 104 -13.97 -3.45 6.98
C PHE A 104 -13.86 -3.04 5.51
N ILE A 105 -12.89 -3.58 4.76
CA ILE A 105 -12.73 -3.31 3.31
C ILE A 105 -13.93 -3.87 2.53
N ALA A 106 -14.31 -5.12 2.78
CA ALA A 106 -15.42 -5.78 2.10
C ALA A 106 -16.76 -5.05 2.27
N ALA A 107 -16.98 -4.40 3.42
CA ALA A 107 -18.16 -3.56 3.63
C ALA A 107 -18.25 -2.43 2.58
N PHE A 108 -17.14 -1.76 2.25
CA PHE A 108 -17.12 -0.73 1.21
C PHE A 108 -17.35 -1.32 -0.19
N VAL A 109 -16.77 -2.49 -0.48
CA VAL A 109 -17.02 -3.20 -1.75
C VAL A 109 -18.51 -3.53 -1.92
N LYS A 110 -19.20 -3.86 -0.83
CA LYS A 110 -20.66 -4.10 -0.81
C LYS A 110 -21.50 -2.81 -0.82
N GLY A 111 -20.88 -1.65 -1.02
CA GLY A 111 -21.55 -0.33 -1.01
C GLY A 111 -21.95 0.16 0.38
N GLN A 112 -21.57 -0.54 1.44
CA GLN A 112 -21.79 -0.12 2.81
C GLN A 112 -20.74 0.94 3.20
N LYS A 113 -21.05 1.75 4.21
CA LYS A 113 -20.15 2.80 4.72
C LYS A 113 -20.08 2.68 6.24
N PRO A 114 -19.35 1.69 6.77
CA PRO A 114 -19.23 1.55 8.20
C PRO A 114 -18.59 2.81 8.80
N ASN A 115 -19.06 3.21 9.97
CA ASN A 115 -18.44 4.30 10.70
C ASN A 115 -17.03 3.90 11.10
N SER A 116 -16.12 4.87 11.13
CA SER A 116 -14.80 4.66 11.71
C SER A 116 -14.95 4.27 13.19
N PRO A 117 -14.29 3.20 13.66
CA PRO A 117 -14.24 2.87 15.08
C PRO A 117 -13.40 3.90 15.87
N ARG A 118 -12.59 4.72 15.17
CA ARG A 118 -11.70 5.71 15.76
C ARG A 118 -12.35 7.08 15.82
N LYS A 119 -12.45 7.64 17.03
CA LYS A 119 -13.01 8.99 17.26
C LYS A 119 -12.18 10.04 16.51
N GLY A 120 -12.88 10.94 15.80
CA GLY A 120 -12.24 12.04 15.06
C GLY A 120 -11.65 11.66 13.71
N VAL A 121 -11.75 10.40 13.29
CA VAL A 121 -11.35 9.93 11.95
C VAL A 121 -12.61 9.56 11.18
N THR A 122 -12.76 10.07 9.96
CA THR A 122 -13.91 9.72 9.10
C THR A 122 -13.68 8.37 8.40
N ALA A 123 -14.73 7.83 7.78
CA ALA A 123 -14.72 6.48 7.20
C ALA A 123 -13.62 6.27 6.12
N ILE A 124 -13.41 7.25 5.23
CA ILE A 124 -12.44 7.13 4.12
C ILE A 124 -10.98 7.18 4.58
N PRO A 125 -10.53 8.14 5.42
CA PRO A 125 -9.21 8.09 6.03
C PRO A 125 -8.98 6.80 6.84
N GLN A 126 -10.00 6.31 7.56
CA GLN A 126 -9.90 5.04 8.27
C GLN A 126 -9.69 3.87 7.30
N LEU A 127 -10.45 3.81 6.21
CA LEU A 127 -10.31 2.79 5.18
C LEU A 127 -8.91 2.76 4.58
N LYS A 128 -8.31 3.93 4.32
CA LYS A 128 -6.92 4.04 3.86
C LYS A 128 -5.95 3.39 4.86
N LEU A 129 -6.07 3.70 6.15
CA LEU A 129 -5.23 3.11 7.19
C LEU A 129 -5.42 1.59 7.29
N VAL A 130 -6.65 1.11 7.13
CA VAL A 130 -6.98 -0.33 7.12
C VAL A 130 -6.31 -1.04 5.94
N VAL A 131 -6.35 -0.45 4.75
CA VAL A 131 -5.69 -1.01 3.56
C VAL A 131 -4.17 -1.01 3.72
N GLU A 132 -3.60 0.08 4.26
CA GLU A 132 -2.17 0.17 4.55
C GLU A 132 -1.73 -0.90 5.57
N ASP A 133 -2.50 -1.12 6.63
CA ASP A 133 -2.24 -2.17 7.62
C ASP A 133 -2.33 -3.58 7.01
N LEU A 134 -3.32 -3.82 6.14
CA LEU A 134 -3.46 -5.12 5.47
C LEU A 134 -2.30 -5.39 4.52
N ASN A 135 -1.90 -4.41 3.70
CA ASN A 135 -0.75 -4.52 2.82
C ASN A 135 0.55 -4.71 3.62
N ALA A 136 0.76 -3.91 4.67
CA ALA A 136 1.89 -4.05 5.57
C ALA A 136 1.93 -5.45 6.20
N TYR A 137 0.81 -5.99 6.66
CA TYR A 137 0.75 -7.34 7.23
C TYR A 137 1.20 -8.41 6.23
N TYR A 138 0.69 -8.37 5.00
CA TYR A 138 1.03 -9.33 3.94
C TYR A 138 2.51 -9.25 3.58
N THR A 139 2.99 -8.04 3.28
CA THR A 139 4.37 -7.83 2.84
C THR A 139 5.37 -8.11 3.96
N GLU A 140 5.06 -7.75 5.21
CA GLU A 140 5.90 -8.04 6.37
C GLU A 140 6.01 -9.52 6.73
N ALA A 141 4.92 -10.28 6.53
CA ALA A 141 4.91 -11.73 6.68
C ALA A 141 5.78 -12.37 5.59
N ARG A 142 5.51 -12.03 4.32
CA ARG A 142 6.18 -12.63 3.16
C ARG A 142 7.66 -12.27 3.09
N MET A 143 8.04 -11.04 3.43
CA MET A 143 9.44 -10.62 3.57
C MET A 143 10.22 -11.54 4.49
N TYR A 144 9.61 -11.98 5.59
CA TYR A 144 10.26 -12.85 6.56
C TYR A 144 10.26 -14.31 6.11
N GLU A 145 9.12 -14.83 5.64
CA GLU A 145 8.95 -16.22 5.23
C GLU A 145 9.87 -16.60 4.06
N ASP A 146 9.91 -15.74 3.03
CA ASP A 146 10.65 -16.01 1.80
C ASP A 146 12.04 -15.35 1.78
N ASN A 147 12.40 -14.60 2.82
CA ASN A 147 13.64 -13.83 2.89
C ASN A 147 13.82 -12.89 1.66
N ILE A 148 12.75 -12.20 1.27
CA ILE A 148 12.73 -11.26 0.14
C ILE A 148 13.06 -9.84 0.65
N ASP A 149 14.05 -9.21 0.03
CA ASP A 149 14.41 -7.80 0.24
C ASP A 149 14.05 -6.88 -0.94
N ASP A 150 13.42 -7.45 -1.98
CA ASP A 150 12.97 -6.77 -3.18
C ASP A 150 11.49 -6.35 -3.07
N PHE A 151 11.25 -5.04 -2.93
CA PHE A 151 9.91 -4.48 -2.80
C PHE A 151 9.07 -4.58 -4.09
N GLU A 152 9.68 -4.68 -5.27
CA GLU A 152 8.94 -4.82 -6.53
C GLU A 152 8.34 -6.22 -6.63
N ILE A 153 9.11 -7.25 -6.23
CA ILE A 153 8.61 -8.62 -6.16
C ILE A 153 7.46 -8.74 -5.16
N LEU A 154 7.60 -8.14 -3.97
CA LEU A 154 6.56 -8.14 -2.94
C LEU A 154 5.30 -7.39 -3.38
N GLY A 155 5.47 -6.22 -4.00
CA GLY A 155 4.36 -5.43 -4.53
C GLY A 155 3.62 -6.19 -5.63
N LYS A 156 4.34 -6.76 -6.60
CA LYS A 156 3.76 -7.58 -7.66
C LYS A 156 2.93 -8.73 -7.09
N TRP A 157 3.52 -9.52 -6.18
CA TRP A 157 2.83 -10.64 -5.55
C TRP A 157 1.57 -10.19 -4.81
N PHE A 158 1.67 -9.12 -4.00
CA PHE A 158 0.53 -8.62 -3.26
C PHE A 158 -0.62 -8.21 -4.19
N TRP A 159 -0.33 -7.42 -5.23
CA TRP A 159 -1.37 -6.85 -6.08
C TRP A 159 -1.91 -7.82 -7.14
N GLU A 160 -1.07 -8.68 -7.72
CA GLU A 160 -1.47 -9.57 -8.82
C GLU A 160 -1.90 -10.96 -8.34
N GLU A 161 -1.31 -11.46 -7.24
CA GLU A 161 -1.48 -12.86 -6.84
C GLU A 161 -2.36 -13.04 -5.60
N SER A 162 -2.28 -12.13 -4.62
CA SER A 162 -3.03 -12.27 -3.36
C SER A 162 -4.52 -11.98 -3.51
N LYS A 163 -5.35 -12.61 -2.66
CA LYS A 163 -6.78 -12.31 -2.59
C LYS A 163 -7.04 -10.96 -1.93
N ALA A 164 -6.18 -10.54 -0.99
CA ALA A 164 -6.27 -9.20 -0.42
C ALA A 164 -6.08 -8.10 -1.47
N GLY A 165 -5.12 -8.26 -2.38
CA GLY A 165 -4.92 -7.37 -3.52
C GLY A 165 -6.17 -7.30 -4.40
N LYS A 166 -6.77 -8.46 -4.72
CA LYS A 166 -8.04 -8.54 -5.48
C LYS A 166 -9.19 -7.84 -4.77
N LEU A 167 -9.31 -7.97 -3.45
CA LEU A 167 -10.34 -7.28 -2.66
C LEU A 167 -10.19 -5.76 -2.73
N ILE A 168 -8.95 -5.25 -2.69
CA ILE A 168 -8.67 -3.81 -2.81
C ILE A 168 -8.93 -3.32 -4.24
N LEU A 169 -8.61 -4.11 -5.26
CA LEU A 169 -8.94 -3.78 -6.65
C LEU A 169 -10.46 -3.79 -6.90
N ALA A 170 -11.19 -4.68 -6.25
CA ALA A 170 -12.66 -4.69 -6.27
C ALA A 170 -13.25 -3.41 -5.63
N LEU A 171 -12.64 -2.92 -4.54
CA LEU A 171 -12.99 -1.64 -3.94
C LEU A 171 -12.78 -0.48 -4.91
N GLU A 172 -11.65 -0.43 -5.62
CA GLU A 172 -11.39 0.56 -6.66
C GLU A 172 -12.46 0.51 -7.76
N ALA A 173 -12.79 -0.68 -8.25
CA ALA A 173 -13.80 -0.89 -9.29
C ALA A 173 -15.20 -0.38 -8.88
N VAL A 174 -15.67 -0.76 -7.69
CA VAL A 174 -16.97 -0.29 -7.16
C VAL A 174 -16.96 1.21 -6.91
N SER A 175 -15.85 1.75 -6.44
CA SER A 175 -15.72 3.19 -6.16
C SER A 175 -15.74 4.04 -7.43
N LEU A 176 -15.14 3.55 -8.52
CA LEU A 176 -15.15 4.17 -9.84
C LEU A 176 -16.56 4.30 -10.42
N GLU A 177 -17.39 3.25 -10.27
CA GLU A 177 -18.76 3.21 -10.80
C GLU A 177 -19.81 3.76 -9.82
N SER A 178 -19.40 4.18 -8.62
CA SER A 178 -20.35 4.58 -7.57
C SER A 178 -20.95 5.96 -7.83
N GLU A 179 -22.27 6.10 -7.68
CA GLU A 179 -22.89 7.43 -7.65
C GLU A 179 -22.61 8.19 -6.33
N ASP A 180 -22.14 7.49 -5.29
CA ASP A 180 -21.84 8.06 -3.99
C ASP A 180 -20.53 8.86 -4.00
N LYS A 181 -20.61 10.15 -3.69
CA LYS A 181 -19.45 11.06 -3.66
C LYS A 181 -18.36 10.61 -2.68
N VAL A 182 -18.73 10.01 -1.55
CA VAL A 182 -17.78 9.54 -0.53
C VAL A 182 -16.99 8.34 -1.05
N LEU A 183 -17.63 7.45 -1.83
CA LEU A 183 -16.95 6.33 -2.47
C LEU A 183 -16.09 6.82 -3.64
N ARG A 184 -16.56 7.74 -4.49
CA ARG A 184 -15.72 8.32 -5.56
C ARG A 184 -14.45 8.99 -5.05
N GLN A 185 -14.52 9.62 -3.87
CA GLN A 185 -13.36 10.25 -3.23
C GLN A 185 -12.19 9.28 -3.00
N ILE A 186 -12.46 7.97 -2.87
CA ILE A 186 -11.42 6.93 -2.76
C ILE A 186 -10.48 6.95 -3.96
N VAL A 187 -11.05 7.05 -5.16
CA VAL A 187 -10.31 6.95 -6.42
C VAL A 187 -9.78 8.32 -6.84
N GLU A 188 -10.60 9.37 -6.73
CA GLU A 188 -10.21 10.75 -7.10
C GLU A 188 -8.94 11.22 -6.40
N MET A 189 -8.75 10.82 -5.14
CA MET A 189 -7.57 11.20 -4.36
C MET A 189 -6.43 10.17 -4.43
N SER A 190 -6.57 9.12 -5.26
CA SER A 190 -5.58 8.02 -5.41
C SER A 190 -5.07 7.50 -4.07
N LEU A 191 -5.97 7.35 -3.08
CA LEU A 191 -5.58 7.13 -1.69
C LEU A 191 -5.20 5.68 -1.37
N ILE A 192 -5.71 4.73 -2.16
CA ILE A 192 -5.74 3.31 -1.81
C ILE A 192 -4.88 2.48 -2.75
N THR A 193 -5.11 2.60 -4.05
CA THR A 193 -4.31 1.93 -5.09
C THR A 193 -3.20 2.87 -5.56
N PRO A 194 -1.92 2.45 -5.52
CA PRO A 194 -0.83 3.30 -5.97
C PRO A 194 -0.83 3.32 -7.50
N ARG A 195 -1.50 4.31 -8.10
CA ARG A 195 -1.53 4.53 -9.56
C ARG A 195 -0.67 5.75 -9.90
N PHE A 196 0.28 5.62 -10.83
CA PHE A 196 0.94 6.77 -11.47
C PHE A 196 0.27 7.00 -12.82
N TRP A 197 -0.65 7.96 -12.90
CA TRP A 197 -1.23 8.37 -14.17
C TRP A 197 -0.33 9.43 -14.81
N SER A 198 0.46 9.03 -15.82
CA SER A 198 1.22 9.98 -16.65
C SER A 198 0.36 10.66 -17.72
N GLU A 199 -0.86 10.18 -17.97
CA GLU A 199 -1.77 10.75 -18.98
C GLU A 199 -3.24 10.72 -18.54
N GLY A 200 -3.71 11.86 -18.01
CA GLY A 200 -5.14 12.20 -17.93
C GLY A 200 -5.91 11.78 -16.66
N PRO A 201 -7.09 12.40 -16.41
CA PRO A 201 -7.97 12.06 -15.29
C PRO A 201 -8.60 10.67 -15.47
N LEU A 202 -8.97 10.05 -14.34
CA LEU A 202 -9.59 8.73 -14.29
C LEU A 202 -10.84 8.66 -15.19
N PRO A 203 -11.12 7.52 -15.86
CA PRO A 203 -12.39 7.30 -16.52
C PRO A 203 -13.55 7.56 -15.53
N GLY A 204 -14.44 8.50 -15.87
CA GLY A 204 -15.58 8.86 -15.01
C GLY A 204 -15.33 10.02 -14.03
N THR A 205 -14.11 10.55 -13.93
CA THR A 205 -13.87 11.79 -13.16
C THR A 205 -13.99 13.00 -14.07
N SER A 206 -15.01 13.82 -13.84
CA SER A 206 -15.05 15.17 -14.40
C SER A 206 -13.86 15.92 -13.81
N ALA A 207 -12.95 16.37 -14.66
CA ALA A 207 -11.78 17.14 -14.31
C ALA A 207 -12.12 18.23 -13.27
N SER A 208 -11.73 18.01 -12.02
CA SER A 208 -11.53 19.11 -11.08
C SER A 208 -10.15 19.66 -11.41
N GLY A 209 -10.17 20.66 -12.31
CA GLY A 209 -9.01 21.45 -12.63
C GLY A 209 -8.45 22.09 -11.36
N TRP A 210 -7.16 21.87 -11.16
CA TRP A 210 -6.30 22.75 -10.37
C TRP A 210 -5.47 23.58 -11.36
#